data_AF-A0A0M8TMR1-F1
#
_entry.id   AF-A0A0M8TMR1-F1
#
_cell.length_a   1.000
_cell.length_b   1.000
_cell.length_c   1.000
_cell.angle_alpha   90.00
_cell.angle_beta   90.00
_cell.angle_gamma   90.00
#
_symmetry.space_group_name_H-M   'P 1'
#
loop_
_entity.id
_entity.type
_entity.pdbx_description
1 polymer ?
#
loop_
_entity_poly.entity_id
_entity_poly.type
_entity_poly.pdbx_seq_one_letter_code
_entity_poly.pdbx_strand_id
1 'polypeptide(L)'
;MTDDPDVRMAQSIVDYIFRRVALDFLPFETRSALGIHSAEERQRHLDTGSYEPLDGEQIDTETLAQSAPLAAVPAPKPVTAGTAAAPKTAHSSAELVEMQLGVSADAPLCFSCGTKMQRAGSCYICEGCGSTSGCS
;
A
#
# COMPACT_ATOMS: atom_id res chain seq x y z
N MET A 1 0.44 -22.07 -9.71
CA MET A 1 0.11 -21.37 -10.98
C MET A 1 -1.00 -22.19 -11.63
N THR A 2 -2.10 -21.56 -11.99
CA THR A 2 -3.31 -22.20 -12.53
C THR A 2 -3.44 -21.87 -14.03
N ASP A 3 -4.29 -22.62 -14.72
CA ASP A 3 -4.62 -22.38 -16.13
C ASP A 3 -5.78 -21.38 -16.32
N ASP A 4 -6.37 -20.89 -15.22
CA ASP A 4 -7.43 -19.87 -15.25
C ASP A 4 -6.80 -18.48 -15.48
N PRO A 5 -7.15 -17.76 -16.58
CA PRO A 5 -6.60 -16.44 -16.87
C PRO A 5 -6.94 -15.40 -15.79
N ASP A 6 -8.10 -15.51 -15.15
CA ASP A 6 -8.55 -14.58 -14.13
C ASP A 6 -7.86 -14.82 -12.78
N VAL A 7 -7.47 -16.07 -12.47
CA VAL A 7 -6.88 -16.46 -11.19
C VAL A 7 -5.55 -17.22 -11.36
N ARG A 8 -4.63 -16.71 -12.18
CA ARG A 8 -3.37 -17.39 -12.52
C ARG A 8 -2.48 -17.77 -11.32
N MET A 9 -2.45 -16.91 -10.29
CA MET A 9 -1.67 -17.14 -9.06
C MET A 9 -2.57 -17.23 -7.84
N ALA A 10 -2.88 -18.46 -7.44
CA ALA A 10 -3.54 -18.77 -6.17
C ALA A 10 -2.52 -19.28 -5.14
N GLN A 11 -2.71 -18.92 -3.87
CA GLN A 11 -1.85 -19.36 -2.76
C GLN A 11 -2.23 -20.73 -2.21
N SER A 12 -3.49 -21.15 -2.42
CA SER A 12 -4.02 -22.45 -2.03
C SER A 12 -5.21 -22.86 -2.90
N ILE A 13 -5.67 -24.10 -2.79
CA ILE A 13 -6.88 -24.57 -3.47
C ILE A 13 -8.14 -23.83 -3.00
N VAL A 14 -8.21 -23.49 -1.71
CA VAL A 14 -9.36 -22.78 -1.13
C VAL A 14 -9.41 -21.33 -1.65
N ASP A 15 -8.26 -20.67 -1.74
CA ASP A 15 -8.12 -19.33 -2.32
C ASP A 15 -8.59 -19.31 -3.79
N TYR A 16 -8.20 -20.31 -4.58
CA TYR A 16 -8.68 -20.47 -5.95
C TYR A 16 -10.20 -20.61 -6.02
N ILE A 17 -10.78 -21.53 -5.22
CA ILE A 17 -12.23 -21.77 -5.22
C ILE A 17 -12.99 -20.50 -4.82
N PHE A 18 -12.55 -19.80 -3.77
CA PHE A 18 -13.21 -18.58 -3.31
C PHE A 18 -13.20 -17.48 -4.37
N ARG A 19 -12.05 -17.24 -5.01
CA ARG A 19 -11.96 -16.23 -6.08
C ARG A 19 -12.77 -16.61 -7.30
N ARG A 20 -12.79 -17.89 -7.69
CA ARG A 20 -13.59 -18.37 -8.81
C ARG A 20 -15.09 -18.21 -8.55
N VAL A 21 -15.55 -18.64 -7.37
CA VAL A 21 -16.95 -18.49 -6.94
C VAL A 21 -17.33 -17.00 -6.85
N ALA A 22 -16.45 -16.14 -6.35
CA ALA A 22 -16.70 -14.70 -6.33
C ALA A 22 -16.82 -14.10 -7.75
N LEU A 23 -15.97 -14.53 -8.70
CA LEU A 23 -16.07 -14.08 -10.08
C LEU A 23 -17.37 -14.55 -10.75
N ASP A 24 -17.81 -15.77 -10.45
CA ASP A 24 -18.99 -16.38 -11.09
C ASP A 24 -20.33 -15.89 -10.48
N PHE A 25 -20.37 -15.57 -9.18
CA PHE A 25 -21.64 -15.34 -8.47
C PHE A 25 -21.78 -14.01 -7.73
N LEU A 26 -20.69 -13.29 -7.45
CA LEU A 26 -20.77 -11.99 -6.75
C LEU A 26 -20.88 -10.84 -7.76
N PRO A 27 -21.74 -9.83 -7.48
CA PRO A 27 -21.73 -8.57 -8.24
C PRO A 27 -20.37 -7.89 -8.18
N PHE A 28 -20.05 -7.09 -9.22
CA PHE A 28 -18.79 -6.35 -9.33
C PHE A 28 -18.44 -5.59 -8.05
N GLU A 29 -19.36 -4.79 -7.52
CA GLU A 29 -19.16 -4.02 -6.27
C GLU A 29 -18.80 -4.89 -5.06
N THR A 30 -19.39 -6.08 -4.96
CA THR A 30 -19.15 -6.96 -3.80
C THR A 30 -17.80 -7.66 -3.94
N ARG A 31 -17.43 -8.10 -5.14
CA ARG A 31 -16.13 -8.74 -5.37
C ARG A 31 -14.98 -7.73 -5.38
N SER A 32 -15.21 -6.50 -5.84
CA SER A 32 -14.21 -5.43 -5.85
C SER A 32 -13.86 -4.99 -4.43
N ALA A 33 -14.85 -4.93 -3.52
CA ALA A 33 -14.61 -4.70 -2.08
C ALA A 33 -13.74 -5.79 -1.43
N LEU A 34 -13.72 -7.00 -2.00
CA LEU A 34 -12.86 -8.10 -1.59
C LEU A 34 -11.51 -8.13 -2.33
N GLY A 35 -11.25 -7.17 -3.22
CA GLY A 35 -10.05 -7.12 -4.07
C GLY A 35 -9.99 -8.19 -5.14
N ILE A 36 -11.14 -8.77 -5.52
CA ILE A 36 -11.22 -9.82 -6.53
C ILE A 36 -11.62 -9.19 -7.87
N HIS A 37 -10.68 -9.22 -8.81
CA HIS A 37 -10.83 -8.63 -10.14
C HIS A 37 -10.46 -9.63 -11.24
N SER A 38 -11.21 -9.63 -12.33
CA SER A 38 -10.91 -10.42 -13.53
C SER A 38 -9.61 -9.94 -14.20
N ALA A 39 -9.13 -10.70 -15.17
CA ALA A 39 -7.97 -10.30 -15.98
C ALA A 39 -8.26 -8.99 -16.76
N GLU A 40 -9.46 -8.85 -17.30
CA GLU A 40 -9.88 -7.67 -18.07
C GLU A 40 -10.00 -6.43 -17.19
N GLU A 41 -10.52 -6.57 -15.97
CA GLU A 41 -10.63 -5.46 -15.01
C GLU A 41 -9.25 -4.99 -14.53
N ARG A 42 -8.32 -5.94 -14.32
CA ARG A 42 -6.93 -5.60 -14.01
C ARG A 42 -6.23 -4.89 -15.16
N GLN A 43 -6.50 -5.31 -16.40
CA GLN A 43 -5.99 -4.61 -17.57
C GLN A 43 -6.55 -3.18 -17.66
N ARG A 44 -7.86 -3.02 -17.47
CA ARG A 44 -8.52 -1.71 -17.45
C ARG A 44 -7.93 -0.76 -16.41
N HIS A 45 -7.63 -1.25 -15.22
CA HIS A 45 -6.99 -0.41 -14.20
C HIS A 45 -5.58 0.06 -14.60
N LEU A 46 -4.84 -0.76 -15.36
CA LEU A 46 -3.55 -0.33 -15.91
C LEU A 46 -3.73 0.75 -16.99
N ASP A 47 -4.77 0.64 -17.80
CA ASP A 47 -5.01 1.55 -18.93
C ASP A 47 -5.67 2.88 -18.48
N THR A 48 -6.58 2.82 -17.50
CA THR A 48 -7.46 3.96 -17.12
C THR A 48 -7.30 4.41 -15.66
N GLY A 49 -6.63 3.63 -14.82
CA GLY A 49 -6.55 3.87 -13.37
C GLY A 49 -7.82 3.48 -12.60
N SER A 50 -8.84 2.91 -13.24
CA SER A 50 -10.07 2.44 -12.60
C SER A 50 -10.40 0.99 -12.96
N TYR A 51 -10.99 0.27 -12.00
CA TYR A 51 -11.54 -1.07 -12.22
C TYR A 51 -13.00 -1.04 -12.72
N GLU A 52 -13.70 0.09 -12.57
CA GLU A 52 -15.11 0.19 -12.91
C GLU A 52 -15.38 -0.02 -14.41
N PRO A 53 -16.50 -0.65 -14.76
CA PRO A 53 -17.02 -0.61 -16.11
C PRO A 53 -17.18 0.85 -16.56
N LEU A 54 -16.82 1.15 -17.80
CA LEU A 54 -17.11 2.45 -18.41
C LEU A 54 -18.52 2.35 -18.98
N ASP A 55 -19.54 2.42 -18.12
CA ASP A 55 -20.91 2.60 -18.56
C ASP A 55 -21.06 4.01 -19.18
N GLY A 56 -20.93 4.05 -20.50
CA GLY A 56 -21.60 5.05 -21.33
C GLY A 56 -20.96 6.42 -21.50
N GLU A 57 -19.98 6.82 -20.71
CA GLU A 57 -19.26 8.09 -20.95
C GLU A 57 -17.76 7.82 -20.96
N GLN A 58 -17.16 7.89 -22.15
CA GLN A 58 -15.70 7.95 -22.28
C GLN A 58 -15.25 9.26 -21.63
N ILE A 59 -14.93 9.21 -20.34
CA ILE A 59 -14.18 10.29 -19.70
C ILE A 59 -12.81 10.24 -20.36
N ASP A 60 -12.59 11.13 -21.31
CA ASP A 60 -11.31 11.32 -21.99
C ASP A 60 -10.29 11.79 -20.95
N THR A 61 -9.56 10.81 -20.42
CA THR A 61 -8.53 11.01 -19.40
C THR A 61 -7.36 11.82 -19.96
N GLU A 62 -7.14 11.85 -21.27
CA GLU A 62 -6.11 12.67 -21.91
C GLU A 62 -6.46 14.16 -21.84
N THR A 63 -7.71 14.55 -22.13
CA THR A 63 -8.15 15.95 -21.97
C THR A 63 -8.24 16.40 -20.52
N LEU A 64 -8.57 15.48 -19.59
CA LEU A 64 -8.52 15.78 -18.15
C LEU A 64 -7.08 16.02 -17.66
N ALA A 65 -6.12 15.22 -18.14
CA ALA A 65 -4.71 15.35 -17.79
C ALA A 65 -4.09 16.68 -18.29
N GLN A 66 -4.60 17.24 -19.39
CA GLN A 66 -4.14 18.53 -19.92
C GLN A 66 -4.63 19.76 -19.13
N SER A 67 -5.59 19.60 -18.21
CA SER A 67 -6.16 20.71 -17.45
C SER A 67 -5.48 20.95 -16.09
N ALA A 68 -4.57 20.07 -15.67
CA ALA A 68 -3.81 20.22 -14.43
C ALA A 68 -2.57 21.10 -14.66
N PRO A 69 -2.40 22.25 -13.98
CA PRO A 69 -1.18 23.02 -14.06
C PRO A 69 -0.03 22.19 -13.48
N LEU A 70 0.97 21.89 -14.32
CA LEU A 70 2.25 21.33 -13.89
C LEU A 70 2.98 22.39 -13.05
N ALA A 71 2.69 22.43 -11.75
CA ALA A 71 3.55 23.13 -10.81
C ALA A 71 4.90 22.40 -10.80
N ALA A 72 5.91 23.03 -11.42
CA ALA A 72 7.27 22.56 -11.37
C ALA A 72 7.71 22.53 -9.90
N VAL A 73 7.70 21.35 -9.30
CA VAL A 73 8.30 21.12 -7.99
C VAL A 73 9.81 21.34 -8.17
N PRO A 74 10.43 22.29 -7.47
CA PRO A 74 11.86 22.51 -7.59
C PRO A 74 12.61 21.24 -7.18
N ALA A 75 13.55 20.84 -8.02
CA ALA A 75 14.40 19.67 -7.80
C ALA A 75 14.99 19.69 -6.37
N PRO A 76 14.87 18.59 -5.61
CA PRO A 76 15.52 18.50 -4.31
C PRO A 76 17.04 18.58 -4.53
N LYS A 77 17.67 19.55 -3.87
CA LYS A 77 19.13 19.65 -3.78
C LYS A 77 19.67 18.34 -3.16
N PRO A 78 20.78 17.78 -3.66
CA PRO A 78 21.38 16.62 -3.03
C PRO A 78 21.89 17.01 -1.64
N VAL A 79 21.17 16.59 -0.61
CA VAL A 79 21.69 16.57 0.76
C VAL A 79 22.60 15.36 0.87
N THR A 80 23.90 15.64 1.00
CA THR A 80 24.90 14.67 1.43
C THR A 80 24.62 14.28 2.88
N ALA A 81 23.96 13.14 3.09
CA ALA A 81 24.04 12.36 4.32
C ALA A 81 24.95 11.16 4.01
N GLY A 82 26.05 10.91 4.71
CA GLY A 82 26.17 11.00 6.16
C GLY A 82 26.13 9.58 6.70
N THR A 83 27.30 8.92 6.66
CA THR A 83 27.66 7.65 7.33
C THR A 83 26.83 6.41 6.99
N ALA A 84 27.49 5.48 6.28
CA ALA A 84 27.07 4.10 6.15
C ALA A 84 26.83 3.48 7.53
N ALA A 85 25.57 3.20 7.86
CA ALA A 85 25.25 2.32 8.97
C ALA A 85 25.65 0.89 8.59
N ALA A 86 26.40 0.24 9.46
CA ALA A 86 26.79 -1.16 9.32
C ALA A 86 25.55 -2.06 9.10
N PRO A 87 25.68 -3.17 8.36
CA PRO A 87 24.57 -4.08 8.10
C PRO A 87 24.02 -4.59 9.43
N LYS A 88 22.76 -4.23 9.74
CA LYS A 88 22.05 -4.79 10.87
C LYS A 88 21.56 -6.18 10.46
N THR A 89 22.16 -7.22 11.03
CA THR A 89 21.66 -8.59 10.88
C THR A 89 20.52 -8.79 11.86
N ALA A 90 19.35 -9.18 11.37
CA ALA A 90 18.27 -9.58 12.26
C ALA A 90 18.58 -10.98 12.82
N HIS A 91 18.44 -11.12 14.13
CA HIS A 91 18.60 -12.38 14.84
C HIS A 91 17.25 -12.99 15.25
N SER A 92 16.13 -12.29 14.97
CA SER A 92 14.77 -12.77 15.16
C SER A 92 13.81 -12.29 14.05
N SER A 93 12.66 -12.95 13.94
CA SER A 93 11.59 -12.54 13.03
C SER A 93 11.01 -11.17 13.38
N ALA A 94 10.98 -10.80 14.67
CA ALA A 94 10.58 -9.47 15.12
C ALA A 94 11.54 -8.40 14.58
N GLU A 95 12.86 -8.60 14.72
CA GLU A 95 13.86 -7.67 14.20
C GLU A 95 13.82 -7.54 12.68
N LEU A 96 13.52 -8.62 11.94
CA LEU A 96 13.33 -8.56 10.49
C LEU A 96 12.14 -7.64 10.11
N VAL A 97 11.03 -7.75 10.84
CA VAL A 97 9.84 -6.92 10.60
C VAL A 97 10.09 -5.46 10.97
N GLU A 98 10.83 -5.21 12.05
CA GLU A 98 11.25 -3.85 12.45
C GLU A 98 12.15 -3.19 11.40
N MET A 99 13.09 -3.96 10.81
CA MET A 99 13.95 -3.46 9.74
C MET A 99 13.16 -3.12 8.46
N GLN A 100 12.14 -3.91 8.13
CA GLN A 100 11.32 -3.70 6.94
C GLN A 100 10.35 -2.52 7.09
N LEU A 101 9.76 -2.35 8.28
CA LEU A 101 8.71 -1.36 8.53
C LEU A 101 9.25 -0.06 9.13
N GLY A 102 10.48 -0.05 9.64
CA GLY A 102 11.05 1.11 10.35
C GLY A 102 10.35 1.41 11.69
N VAL A 103 9.48 0.51 12.17
CA VAL A 103 8.69 0.68 13.38
C VAL A 103 9.09 -0.39 14.39
N SER A 104 9.48 0.02 15.59
CA SER A 104 9.82 -0.88 16.69
C SER A 104 8.58 -1.66 17.16
N ALA A 105 8.72 -2.96 17.37
CA ALA A 105 7.66 -3.85 17.81
C ALA A 105 7.09 -3.41 19.17
N ASP A 106 7.97 -3.00 20.09
CA ASP A 106 7.64 -2.57 21.46
C ASP A 106 7.11 -1.12 21.58
N ALA A 107 6.92 -0.40 20.46
CA ALA A 107 6.43 0.97 20.53
C ALA A 107 4.94 1.05 20.94
N PRO A 108 4.58 1.87 21.95
CA PRO A 108 3.20 2.05 22.36
C PRO A 108 2.37 2.80 21.29
N LEU A 109 1.05 2.70 21.40
CA LEU A 109 0.14 3.54 20.61
C LEU A 109 0.11 4.96 21.19
N CYS A 110 -0.01 5.95 20.31
CA CYS A 110 -0.15 7.34 20.72
C CYS A 110 -1.48 7.55 21.47
N PHE A 111 -1.43 8.09 22.70
CA PHE A 111 -2.63 8.39 23.48
C PHE A 111 -3.52 9.47 22.87
N SER A 112 -2.97 10.31 21.99
CA SER A 112 -3.71 11.43 21.36
C SER A 112 -4.44 11.02 20.09
N CYS A 113 -3.86 10.13 19.27
CA CYS A 113 -4.42 9.78 17.95
C CYS A 113 -4.43 8.28 17.61
N GLY A 114 -3.97 7.41 18.51
CA GLY A 114 -4.01 5.95 18.35
C GLY A 114 -2.97 5.37 17.38
N THR A 115 -2.21 6.18 16.63
CA THR A 115 -1.16 5.70 15.73
C THR A 115 0.02 5.14 16.52
N LYS A 116 0.62 4.04 16.04
CA LYS A 116 1.84 3.47 16.64
C LYS A 116 2.97 4.49 16.60
N MET A 117 3.62 4.73 17.74
CA MET A 117 4.69 5.72 17.82
C MET A 117 5.99 5.17 17.23
N GLN A 118 6.87 6.05 16.76
CA GLN A 118 8.22 5.70 16.33
C GLN A 118 9.24 6.02 17.43
N ARG A 119 10.28 5.19 17.55
CA ARG A 119 11.34 5.38 18.54
C ARG A 119 12.32 6.45 18.07
N ALA A 120 12.47 7.51 18.86
CA ALA A 120 13.41 8.60 18.62
C ALA A 120 14.39 8.71 19.81
N GLY A 121 15.43 7.86 19.81
CA GLY A 121 16.38 7.80 20.92
C GLY A 121 15.76 7.17 22.18
N SER A 122 15.77 7.91 23.30
CA SER A 122 15.07 7.51 24.54
C SER A 122 13.57 7.80 24.49
N CYS A 123 13.12 8.67 23.59
CA CYS A 123 11.73 9.06 23.43
C CYS A 123 11.01 8.23 22.37
N TYR A 124 9.69 8.39 22.35
CA TYR A 124 8.82 8.03 21.24
C TYR A 124 8.16 9.29 20.66
N ILE A 125 8.02 9.34 19.34
CA ILE A 125 7.37 10.44 18.61
C ILE A 125 6.23 9.86 17.77
N CYS A 126 5.08 10.54 17.77
CA CYS A 126 3.97 10.20 16.90
C CYS A 126 4.03 11.00 15.61
N GLU A 127 4.15 10.33 14.46
CA GLU A 127 4.12 10.98 13.14
C GLU A 127 2.73 11.51 12.76
N GLY A 128 1.66 10.92 13.31
CA GLY A 128 0.29 11.31 13.00
C GLY A 128 -0.17 12.63 13.64
N CYS A 129 0.31 12.95 14.85
CA CYS A 129 -0.12 14.16 15.58
C CYS A 129 1.02 14.95 16.24
N GLY A 130 2.28 14.52 16.10
CA GLY A 130 3.45 15.20 16.67
C GLY A 130 3.63 15.05 18.19
N SER A 131 2.77 14.27 18.87
CA SER A 131 2.92 14.03 20.32
C SER A 131 4.18 13.21 20.62
N THR A 132 4.93 13.57 21.66
CA THR A 132 6.11 12.85 22.13
C THR A 132 5.87 12.23 23.52
N SER A 133 6.49 11.09 23.82
CA SER A 133 6.39 10.42 25.12
C SER A 133 7.72 9.75 25.51
N GLY A 134 7.97 9.56 26.80
CA GLY A 134 9.12 8.80 27.29
C GLY A 134 10.48 9.50 27.23
N CYS A 135 10.52 10.83 27.09
CA CYS A 135 11.78 11.58 27.21
C CYS A 135 12.22 11.70 28.67
N SER A 136 13.33 11.02 29.03
CA SER A 136 14.15 11.36 30.21
C SER A 136 15.49 11.91 29.78
#